data_AF-A0A8J7JCR0-F1
#
_entry.id   AF-A0A8J7JCR0-F1
#
_cell.length_a   1.000
_cell.length_b   1.000
_cell.length_c   1.000
_cell.angle_alpha   90.00
_cell.angle_beta   90.00
_cell.angle_gamma   90.00
#
_symmetry.space_group_name_H-M   'P 1'
#
loop_
_entity.id
_entity.type
_entity.pdbx_description
1 polymer ?
#
loop_
_entity_poly.entity_id
_entity_poly.type
_entity_poly.pdbx_seq_one_letter_code
_entity_poly.pdbx_strand_id
1 'polypeptide(L)'
;MMLGLVLFSAISVAVSKVYTAIHQQHWIPPDALELTHPWDYGRLAALFALPIATPALYGCLHGLTLKAFGGTPHFGVGAKHLSPYTFVTAFGQRFTRNAFLVSKFIPLVIINITALGLLMMFPRLAWLGWVVALNTAGAVGDLWMASLVCRYPASVNIEDQRDGFAIYGPGEGSRSQIQSGDRHSVWPANLWQIIHLTLIVFVLLTLMPLSLLIPFDILKVPPFQLTVGGQTFFRWMQGREGFSISFRPLVAALLAPAIALAIASASRGLRR
;
A
#
# COMPACT_ATOMS: atom_id res chain seq x y z
N MET A 1 -4.70 -9.33 5.71
CA MET A 1 -5.55 -8.12 5.59
C MET A 1 -5.73 -7.39 6.92
N MET A 2 -6.23 -8.01 7.99
CA MET A 2 -6.46 -7.33 9.28
C MET A 2 -5.21 -6.68 9.89
N LEU A 3 -4.05 -7.37 9.89
CA LEU A 3 -2.81 -6.80 10.43
C LEU A 3 -2.33 -5.56 9.65
N GLY A 4 -2.51 -5.54 8.33
CA GLY A 4 -2.19 -4.37 7.50
C GLY A 4 -3.06 -3.17 7.83
N LEU A 5 -4.36 -3.38 8.07
CA LEU A 5 -5.27 -2.31 8.50
C LEU A 5 -4.90 -1.78 9.90
N VAL A 6 -4.55 -2.67 10.83
CA VAL A 6 -4.09 -2.27 12.17
C VAL A 6 -2.83 -1.41 12.08
N LEU A 7 -1.84 -1.83 11.29
CA LEU A 7 -0.60 -1.07 11.09
C LEU A 7 -0.86 0.25 10.38
N PHE A 8 -1.72 0.27 9.36
CA PHE A 8 -2.12 1.50 8.69
C PHE A 8 -2.69 2.52 9.69
N SER A 9 -3.65 2.09 10.52
CA SER A 9 -4.28 2.95 11.51
C SER A 9 -3.30 3.42 12.58
N ALA A 10 -2.48 2.50 13.12
CA ALA A 10 -1.48 2.83 14.13
C ALA A 10 -0.44 3.83 13.63
N ILE A 11 0.07 3.63 12.41
CA ILE A 11 1.04 4.53 11.78
C ILE A 11 0.40 5.87 11.43
N SER A 12 -0.84 5.90 10.95
CA SER A 12 -1.56 7.15 10.69
C SER A 12 -1.71 8.00 11.95
N VAL A 13 -2.04 7.38 13.08
CA VAL A 13 -2.11 8.07 14.39
C VAL A 13 -0.73 8.58 14.83
N ALA A 14 0.31 7.76 14.69
CA ALA A 14 1.67 8.15 15.06
C ALA A 14 2.17 9.33 14.22
N VAL A 15 2.00 9.26 12.89
CA VAL A 15 2.32 10.34 11.96
C VAL A 15 1.56 11.61 12.33
N SER A 16 0.26 11.51 12.61
CA SER A 16 -0.55 12.66 13.01
C SER A 16 -0.01 13.37 14.26
N LYS A 17 0.33 12.59 15.30
CA LYS A 17 0.88 13.12 16.55
C LYS A 17 2.24 13.79 16.32
N VAL A 18 3.14 13.13 15.60
CA VAL A 18 4.48 13.66 15.30
C VAL A 18 4.39 14.94 14.48
N TYR A 19 3.57 14.94 13.43
CA TYR A 19 3.36 16.11 12.58
C TYR A 19 2.79 17.28 13.38
N THR A 20 1.80 17.03 14.24
CA THR A 20 1.18 18.07 15.08
C THR A 20 2.17 18.65 16.09
N ALA A 21 3.00 17.80 16.70
CA ALA A 21 4.03 18.25 17.64
C ALA A 21 5.12 19.12 16.97
N ILE A 22 5.51 18.79 15.73
CA ILE A 22 6.56 19.52 15.01
C ILE A 22 6.03 20.83 14.42
N HIS A 23 4.90 20.77 13.72
CA HIS A 23 4.39 21.89 12.93
C HIS A 23 3.35 22.74 13.65
N GLN A 24 2.95 22.36 14.87
CA GLN A 24 1.93 23.06 15.67
C GLN A 24 0.59 23.24 14.93
N GLN A 25 0.25 22.28 14.06
CA GLN A 25 -0.97 22.26 13.25
C GLN A 25 -1.40 20.81 13.00
N HIS A 26 -2.69 20.58 12.77
CA HIS A 26 -3.21 19.24 12.49
C HIS A 26 -2.66 18.68 11.17
N TRP A 27 -2.34 17.39 11.17
CA TRP A 27 -1.85 16.69 9.98
C TRP A 27 -2.85 16.69 8.81
N ILE A 28 -4.13 16.60 9.14
CA ILE A 28 -5.23 16.81 8.20
C ILE A 28 -6.00 18.03 8.70
N PRO A 29 -5.87 19.19 8.04
CA PRO A 29 -6.64 20.36 8.39
C PRO A 29 -8.15 20.09 8.27
N PRO A 30 -8.99 20.64 9.17
CA PRO A 30 -10.45 20.57 9.12
C PRO A 30 -11.08 20.89 7.76
N ASP A 31 -10.48 21.84 7.07
CA ASP A 31 -10.89 22.49 5.82
C ASP A 31 -10.22 21.87 4.58
N ALA A 32 -9.27 20.94 4.76
CA ALA A 32 -8.44 20.42 3.66
C ALA A 32 -9.18 19.65 2.57
N LEU A 33 -10.48 19.39 2.76
CA LEU A 33 -11.31 18.61 1.84
C LEU A 33 -12.49 19.43 1.27
N GLU A 34 -12.52 20.73 1.54
CA GLU A 34 -13.40 21.65 0.82
C GLU A 34 -12.83 21.91 -0.58
N LEU A 35 -13.42 21.27 -1.60
CA LEU A 35 -13.04 21.44 -3.01
C LEU A 35 -13.55 22.79 -3.55
N THR A 36 -13.03 23.90 -3.02
CA THR A 36 -13.48 25.26 -3.33
C THR A 36 -12.64 25.92 -4.41
N HIS A 37 -11.40 25.45 -4.61
CA HIS A 37 -10.47 26.00 -5.58
C HIS A 37 -9.95 24.94 -6.58
N PRO A 38 -9.53 25.37 -7.79
CA PRO A 38 -9.04 24.46 -8.83
C PRO A 38 -7.84 23.57 -8.42
N TRP A 39 -7.01 24.02 -7.48
CA TRP A 39 -5.88 23.22 -6.96
C TRP A 39 -6.33 22.08 -6.03
N ASP A 40 -7.57 22.09 -5.54
CA ASP A 40 -8.10 21.01 -4.70
C ASP A 40 -8.36 19.73 -5.51
N TYR A 41 -8.59 19.84 -6.83
CA TYR A 41 -8.59 18.68 -7.73
C TYR A 41 -7.22 18.01 -7.82
N GLY A 42 -6.14 18.79 -7.70
CA GLY A 42 -4.78 18.25 -7.64
C GLY A 42 -4.52 17.45 -6.36
N ARG A 43 -5.04 17.92 -5.22
CA ARG A 43 -4.98 17.20 -3.93
C ARG A 43 -5.78 15.90 -3.98
N LEU A 44 -6.98 15.95 -4.57
CA LEU A 44 -7.83 14.77 -4.79
C LEU A 44 -7.15 13.76 -5.72
N ALA A 45 -6.56 14.22 -6.83
CA ALA A 45 -5.80 13.37 -7.74
C ALA A 45 -4.59 12.72 -7.04
N ALA A 46 -3.87 13.47 -6.20
CA ALA A 46 -2.77 12.93 -5.40
C ALA A 46 -3.24 11.84 -4.44
N LEU A 47 -4.39 12.02 -3.76
CA LEU A 47 -4.98 10.99 -2.88
C LEU A 47 -5.25 9.67 -3.63
N PHE A 48 -5.67 9.74 -4.89
CA PHE A 48 -5.87 8.57 -5.74
C PHE A 48 -4.59 8.00 -6.33
N ALA A 49 -3.60 8.85 -6.61
CA ALA A 49 -2.32 8.44 -7.16
C ALA A 49 -1.47 7.69 -6.13
N LEU A 50 -1.53 8.08 -4.85
CA LEU A 50 -0.67 7.55 -3.78
C LEU A 50 -0.78 6.04 -3.55
N PRO A 51 -1.98 5.43 -3.50
CA PRO A 51 -2.15 3.98 -3.41
C PRO A 51 -1.58 3.20 -4.59
N ILE A 52 -1.35 3.85 -5.73
CA ILE A 52 -0.78 3.24 -6.94
C ILE A 52 0.73 3.47 -6.99
N ALA A 53 1.15 4.71 -6.73
CA ALA A 53 2.55 5.12 -6.77
C ALA A 53 3.39 4.45 -5.67
N THR A 54 2.83 4.29 -4.46
CA THR A 54 3.58 3.73 -3.32
C THR A 54 3.94 2.26 -3.56
N PRO A 55 3.02 1.35 -3.94
CA PRO A 55 3.38 -0.03 -4.28
C PRO A 55 4.29 -0.14 -5.51
N ALA A 56 4.15 0.75 -6.49
CA ALA A 56 5.04 0.78 -7.64
C ALA A 56 6.49 1.10 -7.23
N LEU A 57 6.68 2.15 -6.40
CA LEU A 57 7.98 2.50 -5.84
C LEU A 57 8.54 1.38 -4.96
N TYR A 58 7.69 0.75 -4.15
CA TYR A 58 8.05 -0.42 -3.34
C TYR A 58 8.62 -1.54 -4.20
N GLY A 59 7.89 -1.93 -5.25
CA GLY A 59 8.31 -2.96 -6.18
C GLY A 59 9.63 -2.60 -6.87
N CYS A 60 9.80 -1.35 -7.31
CA CYS A 60 11.04 -0.88 -7.93
C CYS A 60 12.25 -1.04 -6.98
N LEU A 61 12.14 -0.59 -5.74
CA LEU A 61 13.23 -0.73 -4.76
C LEU A 61 13.53 -2.20 -4.44
N HIS A 62 12.50 -3.05 -4.36
CA HIS A 62 12.68 -4.48 -4.17
C HIS A 62 13.46 -5.09 -5.35
N GLY A 63 13.05 -4.78 -6.58
CA GLY A 63 13.72 -5.27 -7.79
C GLY A 63 15.15 -4.76 -7.95
N LEU A 64 15.40 -3.49 -7.62
CA LEU A 64 16.75 -2.91 -7.59
C LEU A 64 17.64 -3.63 -6.57
N THR A 65 17.09 -3.96 -5.40
CA THR A 65 17.82 -4.69 -4.36
C THR A 65 18.15 -6.11 -4.81
N LEU A 66 17.19 -6.81 -5.42
CA LEU A 66 17.46 -8.14 -6.00
C LEU A 66 18.55 -8.06 -7.08
N LYS A 67 18.48 -7.07 -7.97
CA LYS A 67 19.50 -6.84 -9.00
C LYS A 67 20.88 -6.55 -8.41
N ALA A 68 20.95 -5.77 -7.33
CA ALA A 68 22.20 -5.49 -6.61
C ALA A 68 22.84 -6.75 -6.01
N PHE A 69 22.04 -7.77 -5.69
CA PHE A 69 22.51 -9.08 -5.23
C PHE A 69 22.70 -10.10 -6.37
N GLY A 70 22.74 -9.66 -7.63
CA GLY A 70 22.94 -10.53 -8.80
C GLY A 70 21.66 -11.20 -9.32
N GLY A 71 20.50 -10.79 -8.80
CA GLY A 71 19.19 -11.29 -9.17
C GLY A 71 18.69 -10.78 -10.52
N THR A 72 17.84 -11.57 -11.20
CA THR A 72 17.04 -11.09 -12.34
C THR A 72 15.60 -10.82 -11.89
N PRO A 73 15.22 -9.56 -11.55
CA PRO A 73 13.90 -9.26 -11.01
C PRO A 73 12.80 -9.41 -12.06
N HIS A 74 11.72 -10.09 -11.68
CA HIS A 74 10.51 -10.27 -12.44
C HIS A 74 9.35 -9.62 -11.69
N PHE A 75 8.67 -8.70 -12.36
CA PHE A 75 7.55 -7.95 -11.81
C PHE A 75 6.23 -8.56 -12.27
N GLY A 76 5.26 -8.63 -11.37
CA GLY A 76 3.92 -9.08 -11.74
C GLY A 76 2.85 -8.58 -10.77
N VAL A 77 1.61 -8.84 -11.18
CA VAL A 77 0.41 -8.54 -10.38
C VAL A 77 -0.35 -9.85 -10.25
N GLY A 78 -0.70 -10.21 -9.03
CA GLY A 78 -1.58 -11.32 -8.70
C GLY A 78 -2.83 -10.83 -7.97
N ALA A 79 -3.75 -11.74 -7.72
CA ALA A 79 -4.92 -11.51 -6.88
C ALA A 79 -5.11 -12.69 -5.93
N LYS A 80 -5.37 -12.40 -4.66
CA LYS A 80 -5.66 -13.39 -3.61
C LYS A 80 -6.84 -12.90 -2.78
N HIS A 81 -7.87 -13.73 -2.61
CA HIS A 81 -9.14 -13.36 -1.93
C HIS A 81 -9.68 -11.98 -2.35
N LEU A 82 -9.83 -11.75 -3.66
CA LEU A 82 -10.25 -10.46 -4.26
C LEU A 82 -9.30 -9.27 -4.03
N SER A 83 -8.18 -9.46 -3.32
CA SER A 83 -7.17 -8.43 -3.07
C SER A 83 -6.00 -8.56 -4.05
N PRO A 84 -5.63 -7.48 -4.76
CA PRO A 84 -4.46 -7.46 -5.62
C PRO A 84 -3.22 -7.55 -4.75
N TYR A 85 -2.17 -8.09 -5.33
CA TYR A 85 -0.83 -7.85 -4.82
C TYR A 85 0.10 -7.70 -6.00
N THR A 86 1.03 -6.77 -5.88
CA THR A 86 2.20 -6.73 -6.75
C THR A 86 3.24 -7.66 -6.16
N PHE A 87 3.88 -8.46 -7.00
CA PHE A 87 5.02 -9.28 -6.58
C PHE A 87 6.25 -8.94 -7.41
N VAL A 88 7.40 -9.03 -6.77
CA VAL A 88 8.71 -8.90 -7.39
C VAL A 88 9.57 -10.05 -6.88
N THR A 89 10.11 -10.85 -7.79
CA THR A 89 10.82 -12.11 -7.47
C THR A 89 11.93 -12.37 -8.49
N ALA A 90 12.92 -13.17 -8.15
CA ALA A 90 13.92 -13.69 -9.09
C ALA A 90 13.81 -15.21 -9.15
N PHE A 91 12.94 -15.71 -10.05
CA PHE A 91 12.60 -17.12 -10.15
C PHE A 91 13.83 -18.02 -10.35
N GLY A 92 13.91 -19.11 -9.56
CA GLY A 92 15.01 -20.08 -9.64
C GLY A 92 16.33 -19.60 -9.04
N GLN A 93 16.40 -18.36 -8.54
CA GLN A 93 17.63 -17.77 -8.02
C GLN A 93 17.63 -17.79 -6.49
N ARG A 94 18.78 -18.18 -5.94
CA ARG A 94 18.98 -18.34 -4.51
C ARG A 94 19.85 -17.21 -3.98
N PHE A 95 19.39 -16.56 -2.94
CA PHE A 95 20.10 -15.50 -2.25
C PHE A 95 20.54 -15.97 -0.87
N THR A 96 21.61 -15.39 -0.34
CA THR A 96 21.96 -15.61 1.06
C THR A 96 20.82 -15.14 1.95
N ARG A 97 20.70 -15.72 3.14
CA ARG A 97 19.70 -15.31 4.14
C ARG A 97 19.66 -13.79 4.35
N ASN A 98 20.82 -13.16 4.42
CA ASN A 98 20.92 -11.72 4.64
C ASN A 98 20.55 -10.90 3.41
N ALA A 99 20.91 -11.33 2.20
CA ALA A 99 20.48 -10.64 0.97
C ALA A 99 18.96 -10.66 0.81
N PHE A 100 18.31 -11.79 1.14
CA PHE A 100 16.85 -11.88 1.18
C PHE A 100 16.24 -10.92 2.23
N LEU A 101 16.79 -10.89 3.46
CA LEU A 101 16.28 -9.96 4.48
C LEU A 101 16.44 -8.49 4.03
N VAL A 102 17.59 -8.14 3.47
CA VAL A 102 17.83 -6.77 2.95
C VAL A 102 16.82 -6.43 1.86
N SER A 103 16.52 -7.33 0.92
CA SER A 103 15.51 -7.05 -0.12
C SER A 103 14.13 -6.76 0.45
N LYS A 104 13.73 -7.44 1.54
CA LYS A 104 12.44 -7.23 2.22
C LYS A 104 12.40 -5.92 3.04
N PHE A 105 13.52 -5.49 3.63
CA PHE A 105 13.57 -4.27 4.45
C PHE A 105 13.83 -2.98 3.68
N ILE A 106 14.60 -3.03 2.59
CA ILE A 106 15.03 -1.82 1.86
C ILE A 106 13.85 -0.94 1.41
N PRO A 107 12.79 -1.47 0.78
CA PRO A 107 11.65 -0.64 0.37
C PRO A 107 10.98 0.05 1.55
N LEU A 108 10.78 -0.67 2.66
CA LEU A 108 10.18 -0.13 3.87
C LEU A 108 11.03 1.02 4.44
N VAL A 109 12.34 0.80 4.58
CA VAL A 109 13.26 1.76 5.22
C VAL A 109 13.45 3.00 4.36
N ILE A 110 13.79 2.84 3.07
CA ILE A 110 14.10 3.97 2.19
C ILE A 110 12.87 4.87 2.01
N ILE A 111 11.70 4.29 1.72
CA ILE A 111 10.48 5.07 1.50
C ILE A 111 10.08 5.78 2.80
N ASN A 112 10.05 5.08 3.93
CA ASN A 112 9.59 5.69 5.18
C ASN A 112 10.55 6.77 5.69
N ILE A 113 11.87 6.53 5.69
CA ILE A 113 12.84 7.55 6.15
C ILE A 113 12.77 8.78 5.26
N THR A 114 12.72 8.61 3.94
CA THR A 114 12.65 9.73 3.01
C THR A 114 11.35 10.51 3.19
N ALA A 115 10.21 9.82 3.27
CA ALA A 115 8.90 10.45 3.45
C ALA A 115 8.79 11.16 4.80
N LEU A 116 9.26 10.53 5.89
CA LEU A 116 9.27 11.15 7.22
C LEU A 116 10.23 12.35 7.29
N GLY A 117 11.44 12.25 6.75
CA GLY A 117 12.39 13.36 6.73
C GLY A 117 11.82 14.59 6.01
N LEU A 118 11.26 14.39 4.81
CA LEU A 118 10.61 15.45 4.05
C LEU A 118 9.36 15.99 4.76
N LEU A 119 8.55 15.12 5.37
CA LEU A 119 7.37 15.52 6.15
C LEU A 119 7.75 16.40 7.36
N MET A 120 8.86 16.09 8.03
CA MET A 120 9.35 16.87 9.17
C MET A 120 9.89 18.22 8.74
N MET A 121 10.55 18.30 7.58
CA MET A 121 11.14 19.55 7.07
C MET A 121 10.11 20.48 6.43
N PHE A 122 9.08 19.93 5.78
CA PHE A 122 8.16 20.70 4.94
C PHE A 122 6.70 20.44 5.34
N PRO A 123 6.05 21.34 6.09
CA PRO A 123 4.64 21.17 6.47
C PRO A 123 3.70 21.02 5.27
N ARG A 124 4.03 21.68 4.14
CA ARG A 124 3.25 21.60 2.90
C ARG A 124 3.21 20.18 2.29
N LEU A 125 4.10 19.28 2.71
CA LEU A 125 4.16 17.90 2.26
C LEU A 125 3.44 16.92 3.20
N ALA A 126 2.41 17.38 3.92
CA ALA A 126 1.59 16.55 4.82
C ALA A 126 1.12 15.21 4.18
N TRP A 127 0.87 15.19 2.88
CA TRP A 127 0.47 13.99 2.13
C TRP A 127 1.48 12.84 2.21
N LEU A 128 2.76 13.10 2.50
CA LEU A 128 3.79 12.07 2.70
C LEU A 128 3.48 11.16 3.91
N GLY A 129 2.70 11.63 4.87
CA GLY A 129 2.23 10.79 5.96
C GLY A 129 1.40 9.59 5.46
N TRP A 130 0.63 9.76 4.37
CA TRP A 130 -0.10 8.66 3.74
C TRP A 130 0.83 7.67 3.06
N VAL A 131 1.93 8.16 2.45
CA VAL A 131 2.97 7.28 1.90
C VAL A 131 3.51 6.38 3.00
N VAL A 132 3.86 6.93 4.17
CA VAL A 132 4.38 6.16 5.31
C VAL A 132 3.37 5.12 5.79
N ALA A 133 2.10 5.50 5.94
CA ALA A 133 1.04 4.60 6.38
C ALA A 133 0.79 3.46 5.38
N LEU A 134 0.63 3.78 4.09
CA LEU A 134 0.41 2.82 3.02
C LEU A 134 1.59 1.88 2.84
N ASN A 135 2.81 2.42 2.84
CA ASN A 135 4.04 1.64 2.69
C ASN A 135 4.22 0.63 3.83
N THR A 136 4.02 1.08 5.07
CA THR A 136 4.14 0.22 6.26
C THR A 136 3.07 -0.86 6.29
N ALA A 137 1.83 -0.51 5.94
CA ALA A 137 0.74 -1.48 5.83
C ALA A 137 0.97 -2.50 4.71
N GLY A 138 1.53 -2.06 3.58
CA GLY A 138 1.88 -2.91 2.44
C GLY A 138 3.02 -3.89 2.73
N ALA A 139 3.96 -3.50 3.60
CA ALA A 139 5.13 -4.31 3.95
C ALA A 139 4.85 -5.49 4.91
N VAL A 140 3.59 -5.72 5.31
CA VAL A 140 3.24 -6.77 6.29
C VAL A 140 3.69 -8.17 5.85
N GLY A 141 3.52 -8.50 4.57
CA GLY A 141 3.97 -9.79 4.03
C GLY A 141 5.47 -9.96 4.17
N ASP A 142 6.23 -8.91 3.88
CA ASP A 142 7.69 -8.89 3.95
C ASP A 142 8.21 -8.96 5.39
N LEU A 143 7.56 -8.24 6.32
CA LEU A 143 7.86 -8.34 7.75
C LEU A 143 7.58 -9.74 8.30
N TRP A 144 6.48 -10.35 7.87
CA TRP A 144 6.16 -11.73 8.24
C TRP A 144 7.21 -12.71 7.70
N MET A 145 7.55 -12.64 6.41
CA MET A 145 8.60 -13.49 5.81
C MET A 145 9.95 -13.29 6.50
N ALA A 146 10.35 -12.04 6.76
CA ALA A 146 11.58 -11.72 7.48
C ALA A 146 11.58 -12.33 8.89
N SER A 147 10.46 -12.23 9.62
CA SER A 147 10.35 -12.80 10.97
C SER A 147 10.52 -14.32 11.00
N LEU A 148 10.11 -15.02 9.94
CA LEU A 148 10.31 -16.47 9.79
C LEU A 148 11.75 -16.79 9.44
N VAL A 149 12.32 -16.07 8.46
CA VAL A 149 13.69 -16.27 7.98
C VAL A 149 14.74 -16.01 9.07
N CYS A 150 14.49 -15.05 9.97
CA CYS A 150 15.38 -14.78 11.09
C CYS A 150 15.62 -15.99 12.02
N ARG A 151 14.76 -17.01 11.97
CA ARG A 151 14.86 -18.24 12.77
C ARG A 151 15.83 -19.29 12.21
N TYR A 152 16.28 -19.14 10.97
CA TYR A 152 17.16 -20.11 10.27
C TYR A 152 18.60 -19.65 10.24
N PRO A 153 19.66 -20.47 10.38
CA PRO A 153 21.04 -19.99 10.43
C PRO A 153 21.44 -19.17 9.18
N ALA A 154 22.42 -18.26 9.32
CA ALA A 154 22.85 -17.39 8.22
C ALA A 154 23.42 -18.14 6.98
N SER A 155 23.78 -19.42 7.17
CA SER A 155 24.29 -20.32 6.12
C SER A 155 23.21 -20.83 5.16
N VAL A 156 21.92 -20.58 5.43
CA VAL A 156 20.85 -20.98 4.50
C VAL A 156 20.78 -20.05 3.29
N ASN A 157 20.38 -20.62 2.16
CA ASN A 157 20.01 -19.85 0.99
C ASN A 157 18.49 -19.83 0.83
N ILE A 158 17.98 -18.76 0.24
CA ILE A 158 16.55 -18.49 0.12
C ILE A 158 16.23 -18.16 -1.32
N GLU A 159 15.27 -18.88 -1.88
CA GLU A 159 14.63 -18.51 -3.15
C GLU A 159 13.34 -17.77 -2.82
N ASP A 160 13.26 -16.52 -3.26
CA ASP A 160 12.03 -15.72 -3.19
C ASP A 160 11.08 -16.20 -4.28
N GLN A 161 9.88 -16.62 -3.92
CA GLN A 161 8.88 -17.14 -4.85
C GLN A 161 7.69 -16.20 -4.88
N ARG A 162 6.80 -16.36 -5.88
CA ARG A 162 5.63 -15.48 -6.02
C ARG A 162 4.77 -15.42 -4.75
N ASP A 163 4.59 -16.54 -4.07
CA ASP A 163 3.59 -16.73 -3.01
C ASP A 163 4.21 -17.12 -1.65
N GLY A 164 5.52 -16.96 -1.53
CA GLY A 164 6.29 -17.36 -0.37
C GLY A 164 7.77 -17.49 -0.71
N PHE A 165 8.45 -18.43 -0.07
CA PHE A 165 9.88 -18.62 -0.27
C PHE A 165 10.28 -20.07 0.00
N ALA A 166 11.38 -20.50 -0.60
CA ALA A 166 12.00 -21.79 -0.31
C ALA A 166 13.34 -21.58 0.39
N ILE A 167 13.58 -22.37 1.44
CA ILE A 167 14.81 -22.37 2.22
C ILE A 167 15.62 -23.60 1.84
N TYR A 168 16.91 -23.39 1.61
CA TYR A 168 17.90 -24.40 1.26
C TYR A 168 18.95 -24.46 2.36
N GLY A 169 19.05 -25.61 3.01
CA GLY A 169 20.06 -25.86 4.03
C GLY A 169 21.48 -25.99 3.45
N PRO A 170 22.51 -26.01 4.31
CA PRO A 170 23.87 -26.36 3.90
C PRO A 170 23.92 -27.82 3.45
N GLY A 171 24.02 -28.04 2.13
CA GLY A 171 23.98 -29.35 1.47
C GLY A 171 22.81 -29.46 0.48
N GLU A 172 23.02 -30.12 -0.67
CA GLU A 172 22.09 -30.11 -1.82
C GLU A 172 20.69 -30.72 -1.56
N GLY A 173 20.45 -31.32 -0.38
CA GLY A 173 19.25 -32.13 -0.12
C GLY A 173 18.17 -31.53 0.79
N SER A 174 18.45 -30.52 1.62
CA SER A 174 17.44 -30.02 2.59
C SER A 174 16.70 -28.80 2.03
N ARG A 175 15.45 -29.03 1.59
CA ARG A 175 14.53 -27.99 1.10
C ARG A 175 13.30 -27.91 2.00
N SER A 176 13.02 -26.72 2.52
CA SER A 176 11.73 -26.40 3.14
C SER A 176 11.02 -25.35 2.30
N GLN A 177 9.79 -25.64 1.87
CA GLN A 177 8.97 -24.68 1.13
C GLN A 177 7.95 -24.06 2.09
N ILE A 178 7.99 -22.74 2.22
CA ILE A 178 7.04 -21.97 3.02
C ILE A 178 6.15 -21.19 2.05
N GLN A 179 4.90 -21.61 1.95
CA GLN A 179 3.88 -20.93 1.16
C GLN A 179 2.97 -20.14 2.10
N SER A 180 2.56 -18.95 1.69
CA SER A 180 1.41 -18.29 2.33
C SER A 180 0.15 -19.07 1.93
N GLY A 181 -0.48 -19.77 2.87
CA GLY A 181 -1.54 -20.76 2.59
C GLY A 181 -2.67 -20.29 1.63
N ASP A 182 -3.21 -21.28 0.91
CA ASP A 182 -4.30 -21.30 -0.10
C ASP A 182 -3.92 -21.17 -1.60
N ARG A 183 -4.38 -22.17 -2.37
CA ARG A 183 -4.11 -22.43 -3.80
C ARG A 183 -4.72 -21.39 -4.73
N HIS A 184 -4.05 -21.13 -5.84
CA HIS A 184 -4.35 -20.06 -6.79
C HIS A 184 -5.39 -20.43 -7.85
N SER A 185 -6.17 -19.43 -8.26
CA SER A 185 -6.81 -19.38 -9.58
C SER A 185 -6.00 -18.45 -10.49
N VAL A 186 -5.37 -19.00 -11.53
CA VAL A 186 -4.63 -18.24 -12.55
C VAL A 186 -5.63 -17.80 -13.62
N TRP A 187 -6.06 -16.54 -13.62
CA TRP A 187 -7.01 -16.02 -14.61
C TRP A 187 -6.29 -15.31 -15.77
N PRO A 188 -6.80 -15.38 -17.02
CA PRO A 188 -6.22 -14.71 -18.17
C PRO A 188 -6.25 -13.18 -18.04
N ALA A 189 -5.13 -12.56 -18.42
CA ALA A 189 -4.62 -11.31 -17.88
C ALA A 189 -5.30 -9.99 -18.32
N ASN A 190 -6.43 -9.99 -19.05
CA ASN A 190 -6.84 -8.75 -19.75
C ASN A 190 -8.15 -8.15 -19.22
N LEU A 191 -9.25 -8.91 -19.28
CA LEU A 191 -10.57 -8.45 -18.79
C LEU A 191 -10.68 -8.57 -17.26
N TRP A 192 -10.15 -9.66 -16.71
CA TRP A 192 -10.15 -9.91 -15.28
C TRP A 192 -9.25 -8.95 -14.49
N GLN A 193 -8.14 -8.48 -15.08
CA GLN A 193 -7.33 -7.41 -14.48
C GLN A 193 -8.13 -6.11 -14.34
N ILE A 194 -8.93 -5.74 -15.35
CA ILE A 194 -9.77 -4.54 -15.29
C ILE A 194 -10.88 -4.72 -14.26
N ILE A 195 -11.56 -5.87 -14.24
CA ILE A 195 -12.61 -6.17 -13.25
C ILE A 195 -12.02 -6.17 -11.83
N HIS A 196 -10.83 -6.71 -11.62
CA HIS A 196 -10.19 -6.70 -10.31
C HIS A 196 -9.72 -5.31 -9.92
N LEU A 197 -9.02 -4.57 -10.78
CA LEU A 197 -8.63 -3.17 -10.54
C LEU A 197 -9.85 -2.29 -10.25
N THR A 198 -10.98 -2.56 -10.91
CA THR A 198 -12.26 -1.93 -10.62
C THR A 198 -12.71 -2.26 -9.20
N LEU A 199 -12.70 -3.54 -8.83
CA LEU A 199 -13.09 -3.97 -7.50
C LEU A 199 -12.18 -3.39 -6.41
N ILE A 200 -10.90 -3.20 -6.71
CA ILE A 200 -9.89 -2.60 -5.82
C ILE A 200 -10.14 -1.14 -5.63
N VAL A 201 -10.31 -0.40 -6.73
CA VAL A 201 -10.61 1.02 -6.66
C VAL A 201 -11.94 1.22 -5.95
N PHE A 202 -12.93 0.36 -6.19
CA PHE A 202 -14.19 0.35 -5.45
C PHE A 202 -14.00 0.05 -3.96
N VAL A 203 -13.22 -0.97 -3.59
CA VAL A 203 -12.91 -1.32 -2.20
C VAL A 203 -12.11 -0.22 -1.51
N LEU A 204 -11.15 0.40 -2.17
CA LEU A 204 -10.43 1.56 -1.64
C LEU A 204 -11.38 2.75 -1.48
N LEU A 205 -12.23 3.02 -2.47
CA LEU A 205 -13.22 4.09 -2.39
C LEU A 205 -14.25 3.86 -1.28
N THR A 206 -14.61 2.60 -0.97
CA THR A 206 -15.68 2.25 -0.02
C THR A 206 -15.18 1.91 1.38
N LEU A 207 -14.11 1.12 1.50
CA LEU A 207 -13.58 0.61 2.77
C LEU A 207 -12.46 1.49 3.35
N MET A 208 -11.69 2.23 2.53
CA MET A 208 -10.73 3.20 3.07
C MET A 208 -11.44 4.24 3.94
N PRO A 209 -12.58 4.83 3.54
CA PRO A 209 -13.25 5.79 4.42
C PRO A 209 -13.77 5.14 5.71
N LEU A 210 -14.19 3.87 5.67
CA LEU A 210 -14.57 3.11 6.87
C LEU A 210 -13.38 2.82 7.79
N SER A 211 -12.18 2.55 7.25
CA SER A 211 -10.98 2.36 8.08
C SER A 211 -10.49 3.66 8.74
N LEU A 212 -10.93 4.82 8.24
CA LEU A 212 -10.65 6.14 8.80
C LEU A 212 -11.55 6.51 9.99
N LEU A 213 -12.61 5.74 10.28
CA LEU A 213 -13.52 5.97 11.41
C LEU A 213 -12.81 6.13 12.76
N ILE A 214 -12.00 5.12 13.11
CA ILE A 214 -11.31 5.06 14.40
C ILE A 214 -10.21 6.13 14.48
N PRO A 215 -9.32 6.30 13.47
CA PRO A 215 -8.39 7.42 13.44
C PRO A 215 -9.07 8.78 13.54
N PHE A 216 -10.18 9.01 12.84
CA PHE A 216 -10.85 10.31 12.86
C PHE A 216 -11.46 10.65 14.22
N ASP A 217 -12.02 9.67 14.93
CA ASP A 217 -12.50 9.89 16.29
C ASP A 217 -11.35 10.12 17.29
N ILE A 218 -10.26 9.35 17.20
CA ILE A 218 -9.05 9.54 18.03
C ILE A 218 -8.46 10.93 17.81
N LEU A 219 -8.42 11.37 16.55
CA LEU A 219 -7.82 12.64 16.13
C LEU A 219 -8.79 13.82 16.23
N LYS A 220 -10.03 13.60 16.69
CA LYS A 220 -11.09 14.61 16.79
C LYS A 220 -11.23 15.45 15.51
N VAL A 221 -11.20 14.75 14.36
CA VAL A 221 -11.34 15.38 13.05
C VAL A 221 -12.74 16.00 12.97
N PRO A 222 -12.85 17.31 12.68
CA PRO A 222 -14.15 17.96 12.61
C PRO A 222 -14.96 17.47 11.39
N PRO A 223 -16.28 17.66 11.41
CA PRO A 223 -17.17 17.22 10.32
C PRO A 223 -16.74 17.81 8.97
N PHE A 224 -16.73 16.98 7.92
CA PHE A 224 -16.44 17.46 6.56
C PHE A 224 -17.19 16.62 5.51
N GLN A 225 -17.33 17.16 4.29
CA GLN A 225 -17.96 16.47 3.17
C GLN A 225 -17.19 16.68 1.87
N LEU A 226 -16.92 15.57 1.17
CA LEU A 226 -16.34 15.54 -0.17
C LEU A 226 -17.46 15.52 -1.20
N THR A 227 -17.46 16.51 -2.09
CA THR A 227 -18.54 16.74 -3.07
C THR A 227 -17.94 16.95 -4.46
N VAL A 228 -18.34 16.19 -5.48
CA VAL A 228 -17.88 16.39 -6.88
C VAL A 228 -19.10 16.64 -7.76
N GLY A 229 -19.09 17.74 -8.53
CA GLY A 229 -20.22 18.10 -9.40
C GLY A 229 -21.55 18.29 -8.64
N GLY A 230 -21.50 18.80 -7.41
CA GLY A 230 -22.69 19.02 -6.57
C GLY A 230 -23.23 17.75 -5.88
N GLN A 231 -22.63 16.58 -6.10
CA GLN A 231 -23.02 15.33 -5.45
C GLN A 231 -22.06 15.01 -4.30
N THR A 232 -22.58 14.70 -3.10
CA THR A 232 -21.74 14.29 -1.95
C THR A 232 -21.29 12.84 -2.10
N PHE A 233 -19.98 12.61 -2.11
CA PHE A 233 -19.36 11.29 -2.26
C PHE A 233 -19.07 10.65 -0.92
N PHE A 234 -18.55 11.46 0.00
CA PHE A 234 -18.18 11.06 1.33
C PHE A 234 -18.55 12.17 2.30
N ARG A 235 -19.12 11.82 3.44
CA ARG A 235 -19.40 12.74 4.52
C ARG A 235 -18.95 12.10 5.82
N TRP A 236 -18.21 12.84 6.60
CA TRP A 236 -17.87 12.54 7.98
C TRP A 236 -18.63 13.53 8.88
N MET A 237 -19.38 13.00 9.84
CA MET A 237 -20.00 13.81 10.89
C MET A 237 -19.63 13.27 12.26
N GLN A 238 -19.24 14.16 13.17
CA GLN A 238 -19.04 13.87 14.59
C GLN A 238 -20.10 14.65 15.37
N GLY A 239 -20.99 13.93 16.06
CA GLY A 239 -22.10 14.49 16.84
C GLY A 239 -22.11 13.99 18.28
N ARG A 240 -23.04 14.50 19.10
CA ARG A 240 -23.20 14.09 20.51
C ARG A 240 -23.61 12.61 20.69
N GLU A 241 -24.21 12.00 19.66
CA GLU A 241 -24.67 10.60 19.67
C GLU A 241 -23.69 9.61 19.02
N GLY A 242 -22.53 10.09 18.53
CA GLY A 242 -21.51 9.26 17.89
C GLY A 242 -21.00 9.83 16.57
N PHE A 243 -20.44 8.96 15.74
CA PHE A 243 -19.89 9.30 14.42
C PHE A 243 -20.75 8.72 13.30
N SER A 244 -20.84 9.41 12.16
CA SER A 244 -21.47 8.87 10.95
C SER A 244 -20.59 9.09 9.72
N ILE A 245 -20.51 8.04 8.90
CA ILE A 245 -19.98 8.12 7.54
C ILE A 245 -21.12 7.87 6.57
N SER A 246 -21.34 8.80 5.64
CA SER A 246 -22.20 8.54 4.49
C SER A 246 -21.36 8.51 3.22
N PHE A 247 -21.40 7.38 2.51
CA PHE A 247 -20.69 7.17 1.26
C PHE A 247 -21.70 6.84 0.15
N ARG A 248 -21.49 7.33 -1.07
CA ARG A 248 -22.33 6.99 -2.23
C ARG A 248 -21.66 5.91 -3.09
N PRO A 249 -21.90 4.61 -2.83
CA PRO A 249 -21.22 3.52 -3.51
C PRO A 249 -21.50 3.47 -5.00
N LEU A 250 -22.66 3.98 -5.43
CA LEU A 250 -23.01 4.04 -6.85
C LEU A 250 -21.99 4.85 -7.66
N VAL A 251 -21.47 5.95 -7.13
CA VAL A 251 -20.53 6.79 -7.89
C VAL A 251 -19.13 6.19 -7.90
N ALA A 252 -18.73 5.53 -6.81
CA ALA A 252 -17.49 4.76 -6.79
C ALA A 252 -17.52 3.56 -7.75
N ALA A 253 -18.66 2.89 -7.87
CA ALA A 253 -18.87 1.81 -8.83
C ALA A 253 -18.77 2.31 -10.29
N LEU A 254 -19.13 3.57 -10.56
CA LEU A 254 -19.02 4.18 -11.89
C LEU A 254 -17.61 4.67 -12.22
N LEU A 255 -16.85 5.17 -11.23
CA LEU A 255 -15.49 5.69 -11.43
C LEU A 255 -14.43 4.59 -11.46
N ALA A 256 -14.64 3.52 -10.71
CA ALA A 256 -13.66 2.45 -10.57
C ALA A 256 -13.26 1.78 -11.91
N PRO A 257 -14.18 1.51 -12.87
CA PRO A 257 -13.82 0.94 -14.17
C PRO A 257 -12.94 1.85 -15.00
N ALA A 258 -13.21 3.16 -14.98
CA ALA A 258 -12.44 4.15 -15.74
C ALA A 258 -11.00 4.26 -15.23
N ILE A 259 -10.84 4.30 -13.90
CA ILE A 259 -9.52 4.34 -13.24
C ILE A 259 -8.76 3.03 -13.50
N ALA A 260 -9.44 1.89 -13.37
CA ALA A 260 -8.87 0.58 -13.65
C ALA A 260 -8.36 0.46 -15.10
N LEU A 261 -9.13 0.98 -16.06
CA LEU A 261 -8.75 0.98 -17.47
C LEU A 261 -7.51 1.85 -17.73
N ALA A 262 -7.42 3.02 -17.08
CA ALA A 262 -6.25 3.90 -17.17
C ALA A 262 -4.98 3.26 -16.58
N ILE A 263 -5.10 2.54 -15.47
CA ILE A 263 -3.97 1.79 -14.87
C ILE A 263 -3.55 0.64 -15.80
N ALA A 264 -4.52 -0.09 -16.35
CA ALA A 264 -4.27 -1.22 -17.24
C ALA A 264 -3.69 -0.82 -18.60
N SER A 265 -3.94 0.41 -19.07
CA SER A 265 -3.33 0.92 -20.30
C SER A 265 -1.88 1.38 -20.07
N ALA A 266 -1.60 2.05 -18.93
CA ALA A 266 -0.25 2.46 -18.56
C ALA A 266 0.71 1.27 -18.38
N SER A 267 0.24 0.16 -17.83
CA SER A 267 1.07 -1.04 -17.61
C SER A 267 1.45 -1.80 -18.89
N ARG A 268 0.72 -1.62 -19.99
CA ARG A 268 1.06 -2.22 -21.30
C ARG A 268 2.17 -1.46 -22.02
N GLY A 269 2.31 -0.16 -21.78
CA GLY A 269 3.37 0.67 -22.36
C GLY A 269 4.77 0.31 -21.85
N LEU A 270 4.87 -0.29 -20.66
CA LEU A 270 6.13 -0.69 -20.01
C LEU A 270 6.64 -2.08 -20.45
N ARG A 271 5.92 -2.79 -21.33
CA ARG A 271 6.27 -4.14 -21.81
C ARG A 271 6.82 -4.17 -23.25
N ARG A 272 7.13 -3.02 -23.83
CA ARG A 272 7.78 -2.89 -25.14
C ARG A 272 9.19 -2.37 -24.99
#